data_AF-A0A0D2MGW8-F1
#
_entry.id   AF-A0A0D2MGW8-F1
#
_cell.length_a   1.000
_cell.length_b   1.000
_cell.length_c   1.000
_cell.angle_alpha   90.00
_cell.angle_beta   90.00
_cell.angle_gamma   90.00
#
_symmetry.space_group_name_H-M   'P 1'
#
loop_
_entity.id
_entity.type
_entity.pdbx_description
1 polymer ?
#
loop_
_entity_poly.entity_id
_entity_poly.type
_entity_poly.pdbx_seq_one_letter_code
_entity_poly.pdbx_strand_id
1 'polypeptide(L)'
;MQYPAFDSPIITVPKAAFHASRLTNSTFLIKEYNDIYSEHPHIYAKIVPGTNTILLIDTGCGGASPDSEIVIKSLREFMENTKIDDNNGVPLNEGGRMGYVIALTHCHYDHICA
;
A
#
# COMPACT_ATOMS: atom_id res chain seq x y z
N MET A 1 -5.21 -35.79 -32.19
CA MET A 1 -4.26 -35.83 -31.07
C MET A 1 -4.42 -34.50 -30.34
N GLN A 2 -5.12 -34.49 -29.21
CA GLN A 2 -5.48 -33.28 -28.46
C GLN A 2 -4.52 -33.17 -27.28
N TYR A 3 -3.71 -32.11 -27.25
CA TYR A 3 -2.81 -31.85 -26.12
C TYR A 3 -3.66 -31.44 -24.89
N PRO A 4 -3.35 -31.95 -23.68
CA PRO A 4 -4.03 -31.50 -22.48
C PRO A 4 -3.69 -30.02 -22.22
N ALA A 5 -4.70 -29.24 -21.85
CA ALA A 5 -4.51 -27.88 -21.34
C ALA A 5 -3.76 -27.98 -20.01
N PHE A 6 -2.56 -27.41 -19.93
CA PHE A 6 -1.90 -27.19 -18.66
C PHE A 6 -2.60 -26.02 -17.97
N ASP A 7 -3.33 -26.31 -16.90
CA ASP A 7 -3.81 -25.28 -15.99
C ASP A 7 -2.59 -24.52 -15.46
N SER A 8 -2.55 -23.22 -15.74
CA SER A 8 -1.51 -22.34 -15.21
C SER A 8 -1.59 -22.33 -13.68
N PRO A 9 -0.47 -22.30 -12.95
CA PRO A 9 -0.50 -22.26 -11.50
C PRO A 9 -1.29 -21.02 -11.04
N ILE A 10 -2.22 -21.22 -10.11
CA ILE A 10 -2.90 -20.12 -9.43
C ILE A 10 -1.83 -19.38 -8.61
N ILE A 11 -1.33 -18.27 -9.15
CA ILE A 11 -0.48 -17.35 -8.40
C ILE A 11 -1.42 -16.62 -7.44
N THR A 12 -1.41 -17.03 -6.17
CA THR A 12 -2.09 -16.28 -5.12
C THR A 12 -1.32 -14.99 -4.88
N VAL A 13 -1.94 -13.86 -5.25
CA VAL A 13 -1.38 -12.54 -4.94
C VAL A 13 -1.45 -12.33 -3.43
N PRO A 14 -0.34 -12.02 -2.74
CA PRO A 14 -0.35 -11.76 -1.31
C PRO A 14 -1.36 -10.68 -0.95
N LYS A 15 -2.21 -10.94 0.04
CA LYS A 15 -3.24 -9.98 0.48
C LYS A 15 -2.61 -8.95 1.42
N ALA A 16 -2.89 -7.67 1.17
CA ALA A 16 -2.40 -6.55 1.96
C ALA A 16 -3.52 -5.92 2.80
N ALA A 17 -3.14 -5.31 3.94
CA ALA A 17 -4.04 -4.49 4.75
C ALA A 17 -4.45 -3.19 4.04
N PHE A 18 -3.64 -2.77 3.07
CA PHE A 18 -3.76 -1.48 2.39
C PHE A 18 -4.27 -1.64 0.97
N HIS A 19 -4.99 -0.62 0.52
CA HIS A 19 -5.38 -0.43 -0.87
C HIS A 19 -5.01 0.98 -1.31
N ALA A 20 -4.52 1.13 -2.54
CA ALA A 20 -4.14 2.42 -3.09
C ALA A 20 -5.00 2.76 -4.31
N SER A 21 -5.47 4.00 -4.38
CA SER A 21 -6.13 4.57 -5.56
C SER A 21 -5.48 5.89 -5.95
N ARG A 22 -5.46 6.19 -7.26
CA ARG A 22 -4.84 7.39 -7.80
C ARG A 22 -5.80 8.57 -7.68
N LEU A 23 -5.33 9.67 -7.08
CA LEU A 23 -6.05 10.95 -7.03
C LEU A 23 -5.58 11.90 -8.12
N THR A 24 -4.28 11.92 -8.41
CA THR A 24 -3.66 12.75 -9.46
C THR A 24 -2.51 12.01 -10.12
N ASN A 25 -1.84 12.63 -11.10
CA ASN A 25 -0.67 12.04 -11.76
C ASN A 25 0.47 11.66 -10.78
N SER A 26 0.54 12.29 -9.60
CA SER A 26 1.59 12.03 -8.62
C SER A 26 1.07 11.77 -7.20
N THR A 27 -0.23 11.73 -6.98
CA THR A 27 -0.81 11.58 -5.63
C THR A 27 -1.75 10.39 -5.57
N PHE A 28 -1.60 9.59 -4.52
CA PHE A 28 -2.40 8.41 -4.23
C PHE A 28 -3.02 8.52 -2.85
N LEU A 29 -4.23 7.98 -2.74
CA LEU A 29 -4.88 7.68 -1.47
C LEU A 29 -4.59 6.22 -1.13
N ILE A 30 -4.05 5.97 0.05
CA ILE A 30 -3.87 4.64 0.62
C ILE A 30 -4.84 4.50 1.80
N LYS A 31 -5.55 3.37 1.87
CA LYS A 31 -6.53 3.09 2.93
C LYS A 31 -6.34 1.73 3.58
N GLU A 32 -6.51 1.67 4.89
CA GLU A 32 -6.77 0.44 5.63
C GLU A 32 -8.28 0.30 5.81
N TYR A 33 -8.91 -0.67 5.14
CA TYR A 33 -10.38 -0.80 5.16
C TYR A 33 -10.90 -1.70 6.29
N ASN A 34 -10.07 -2.61 6.79
CA ASN A 34 -10.48 -3.62 7.75
C ASN A 34 -9.50 -3.65 8.92
N ASP A 35 -9.31 -2.48 9.56
CA ASP A 35 -8.50 -2.39 10.77
C ASP A 35 -9.32 -2.78 12.01
N ILE A 36 -8.66 -3.34 13.03
CA ILE A 36 -9.31 -3.77 14.28
C ILE A 36 -9.85 -2.62 15.13
N TYR A 37 -9.48 -1.37 14.81
CA TYR A 37 -9.87 -0.18 15.55
C TYR A 37 -11.08 0.53 14.93
N SER A 38 -11.50 0.13 13.72
CA SER A 38 -12.57 0.78 12.94
C SER A 38 -12.31 2.25 12.62
N GLU A 39 -11.02 2.64 12.53
CA GLU A 39 -10.61 4.03 12.24
C GLU A 39 -10.61 4.33 10.74
N HIS A 40 -10.34 3.31 9.91
CA HIS A 40 -10.33 3.41 8.45
C HIS A 40 -9.45 4.55 7.89
N PRO A 41 -8.16 4.64 8.28
CA PRO A 41 -7.32 5.79 8.00
C PRO A 41 -7.17 6.11 6.52
N HIS A 42 -7.09 7.41 6.23
CA HIS A 42 -6.66 7.94 4.94
C HIS A 42 -5.20 8.35 5.02
N ILE A 43 -4.37 7.69 4.22
CA ILE A 43 -2.94 7.99 4.09
C ILE A 43 -2.72 8.56 2.69
N TYR A 44 -2.03 9.70 2.58
CA TYR A 44 -1.74 10.28 1.26
C TYR A 44 -0.28 10.09 0.88
N ALA A 45 -0.04 9.49 -0.28
CA ALA A 45 1.31 9.34 -0.84
C ALA A 45 1.45 10.26 -2.06
N LYS A 46 2.32 11.26 -1.97
CA LYS A 46 2.68 12.14 -3.08
C LYS A 46 4.10 11.84 -3.56
N ILE A 47 4.21 11.37 -4.79
CA ILE A 47 5.48 11.11 -5.47
C ILE A 47 6.09 12.45 -5.90
N VAL A 48 7.32 12.71 -5.48
CA VAL A 48 8.07 13.94 -5.80
C VAL A 48 9.39 13.56 -6.50
N PRO A 49 9.37 13.41 -7.84
CA PRO A 49 10.56 12.96 -8.58
C PRO A 49 11.75 13.93 -8.46
N GLY A 50 11.49 15.23 -8.40
CA GLY A 50 12.53 16.26 -8.33
C GLY A 50 13.45 16.17 -7.10
N THR A 51 12.98 15.53 -6.03
CA THR A 51 13.76 15.29 -4.80
C THR A 51 14.04 13.81 -4.57
N ASN A 52 13.63 12.91 -5.48
CA ASN A 52 13.66 11.46 -5.30
C ASN A 52 13.01 11.00 -3.98
N THR A 53 11.88 11.60 -3.62
CA THR A 53 11.15 11.26 -2.38
C THR A 53 9.66 11.04 -2.60
N ILE A 54 9.04 10.30 -1.69
CA ILE A 54 7.59 10.25 -1.50
C ILE A 54 7.26 11.00 -0.21
N LEU A 55 6.41 12.02 -0.30
CA LEU A 55 5.78 12.63 0.87
C LEU A 55 4.60 11.75 1.27
N LEU A 56 4.68 11.18 2.46
CA LEU A 56 3.63 10.41 3.08
C LEU A 56 2.97 11.28 4.15
N ILE A 57 1.65 11.44 4.06
CA ILE A 57 0.84 12.12 5.07
C ILE A 57 0.11 11.03 5.85
N ASP A 58 0.42 10.95 7.14
CA ASP A 58 -0.01 9.93 8.09
C ASP A 58 0.44 8.51 7.73
N THR A 59 0.30 7.57 8.66
CA THR A 59 0.82 6.19 8.49
C THR A 59 -0.19 5.09 8.76
N GLY A 60 -1.38 5.41 9.22
CA GLY A 60 -2.41 4.43 9.51
C GLY A 60 -2.23 3.71 10.84
N CYS A 61 -2.90 2.56 10.95
CA CYS A 61 -3.01 1.73 12.15
C CYS A 61 -2.00 0.55 12.17
N GLY A 62 -1.06 0.51 11.22
CA GLY A 62 -0.01 -0.51 11.18
C GLY A 62 -0.47 -1.86 10.60
N GLY A 63 -1.53 -1.88 9.79
CA GLY A 63 -2.03 -3.10 9.17
C GLY A 63 -2.66 -4.10 10.15
N ALA A 64 -3.09 -3.61 11.32
CA ALA A 64 -3.75 -4.40 12.34
C ALA A 64 -5.16 -4.80 11.85
N SER A 65 -5.27 -5.97 11.22
CA SER A 65 -6.52 -6.49 10.65
C SER A 65 -7.00 -7.76 11.37
N PRO A 66 -8.33 -7.98 11.49
CA PRO A 66 -8.88 -9.24 11.99
C PRO A 66 -8.80 -10.37 10.94
N ASP A 67 -8.46 -10.05 9.69
CA ASP A 67 -8.35 -11.03 8.60
C ASP A 67 -6.99 -11.75 8.64
N SER A 68 -7.01 -13.05 8.94
CA SER A 68 -5.81 -13.91 9.02
C SER A 68 -5.11 -14.12 7.68
N GLU A 69 -5.79 -13.87 6.56
CA GLU A 69 -5.21 -14.04 5.22
C GLU A 69 -4.34 -12.83 4.80
N ILE A 70 -4.40 -11.72 5.55
CA ILE A 70 -3.56 -10.55 5.30
C ILE A 70 -2.13 -10.81 5.78
N VAL A 71 -1.22 -10.91 4.80
CA VAL A 71 0.21 -11.15 5.04
C VAL A 71 1.04 -9.87 4.94
N ILE A 72 0.65 -8.92 4.09
CA ILE A 72 1.33 -7.62 3.98
C ILE A 72 0.66 -6.63 4.95
N LYS A 73 1.30 -6.43 6.10
CA LYS A 73 0.83 -5.53 7.17
C LYS A 73 1.62 -4.23 7.28
N SER A 74 2.84 -4.21 6.74
CA SER A 74 3.66 -3.00 6.73
C SER A 74 3.26 -2.08 5.57
N LEU A 75 3.00 -0.81 5.87
CA LEU A 75 2.75 0.20 4.85
C LEU A 75 3.95 0.36 3.90
N ARG A 76 5.17 0.24 4.44
CA ARG A 76 6.40 0.26 3.65
C ARG A 76 6.45 -0.91 2.68
N GLU A 77 6.25 -2.13 3.18
CA GLU A 77 6.25 -3.34 2.35
C GLU A 77 5.19 -3.25 1.24
N PHE A 78 4.01 -2.74 1.59
CA PHE A 78 2.95 -2.49 0.62
C PHE A 78 3.43 -1.54 -0.50
N MET A 79 3.96 -0.37 -0.15
CA MET A 79 4.41 0.62 -1.14
C MET A 79 5.59 0.14 -1.99
N GLU A 80 6.46 -0.72 -1.45
CA GLU A 80 7.69 -1.14 -2.12
C GLU A 80 7.53 -2.38 -2.98
N ASN A 81 6.59 -3.27 -2.64
CA ASN A 81 6.49 -4.60 -3.25
C ASN A 81 5.11 -4.93 -3.84
N THR A 82 4.05 -4.18 -3.50
CA THR A 82 2.69 -4.52 -3.96
C THR A 82 2.37 -3.86 -5.29
N LYS A 83 1.89 -4.65 -6.26
CA LYS A 83 1.38 -4.15 -7.52
C LYS A 83 0.11 -3.34 -7.28
N ILE A 84 0.06 -2.12 -7.82
CA ILE A 84 -1.09 -1.23 -7.69
C ILE A 84 -1.62 -0.96 -9.09
N ASP A 85 -2.85 -1.39 -9.36
CA ASP A 85 -3.48 -1.27 -10.69
C ASP A 85 -3.54 0.18 -11.15
N ASP A 86 -3.93 1.08 -10.25
CA ASP A 86 -3.94 2.53 -10.45
C ASP A 86 -2.54 3.13 -10.67
N ASN A 87 -1.48 2.35 -10.48
CA ASN A 87 -0.11 2.67 -10.81
C ASN A 87 0.47 1.75 -11.89
N ASN A 88 -0.33 1.40 -12.89
CA ASN A 88 0.07 0.55 -14.02
C ASN A 88 0.57 -0.83 -13.59
N GLY A 89 0.08 -1.35 -12.48
CA GLY A 89 0.48 -2.64 -11.93
C GLY A 89 1.90 -2.67 -11.34
N VAL A 90 2.50 -1.51 -11.05
CA VAL A 90 3.81 -1.41 -10.37
C VAL A 90 3.70 -0.79 -8.98
N PRO A 91 4.59 -1.13 -8.03
CA PRO A 91 4.60 -0.50 -6.71
C PRO A 91 4.83 1.01 -6.77
N LEU A 92 4.37 1.74 -5.75
CA LEU A 92 4.60 3.19 -5.65
C LEU A 92 6.09 3.51 -5.51
N ASN A 93 6.82 2.65 -4.80
CA ASN A 93 8.25 2.80 -4.53
C ASN A 93 9.02 1.49 -4.74
N GLU A 94 8.98 0.94 -5.95
CA GLU A 94 9.61 -0.34 -6.26
C GLU A 94 11.03 -0.48 -5.67
N GLY A 95 11.20 -1.48 -4.80
CA GLY A 95 12.48 -1.77 -4.13
C GLY A 95 13.00 -0.66 -3.21
N GLY A 96 12.15 0.28 -2.79
CA GLY A 96 12.55 1.37 -1.88
C GLY A 96 13.44 2.43 -2.54
N ARG A 97 13.38 2.60 -3.86
CA ARG A 97 14.28 3.49 -4.64
C ARG A 97 14.18 4.99 -4.30
N MET A 98 13.05 5.43 -3.74
CA MET A 98 12.79 6.80 -3.30
C MET A 98 12.83 6.87 -1.77
N GLY A 99 13.33 8.00 -1.22
CA GLY A 99 13.24 8.27 0.22
C GLY A 99 11.82 8.62 0.67
N TYR A 100 11.52 8.48 1.95
CA TYR A 100 10.25 8.91 2.52
C TYR A 100 10.41 10.19 3.34
N VAL A 101 9.50 11.13 3.16
CA VAL A 101 9.27 12.25 4.08
C VAL A 101 7.90 11.99 4.71
N ILE A 102 7.84 11.86 6.04
CA ILE A 102 6.61 11.55 6.75
C ILE A 102 6.13 12.82 7.45
N ALA A 103 4.91 13.25 7.13
CA ALA A 103 4.21 14.35 7.79
C ALA A 103 3.01 13.78 8.53
N LEU A 104 2.97 13.95 9.85
CA LEU A 104 1.88 13.50 10.70
C LEU A 104 0.94 14.67 10.96
N THR A 105 -0.36 14.48 10.70
CA THR A 105 -1.36 15.56 10.82
C THR A 105 -1.70 15.82 12.29
N HIS A 106 -1.75 14.78 13.11
CA HIS A 106 -1.93 14.85 14.56
C HIS A 106 -1.52 13.53 15.25
N CYS A 107 -1.62 13.47 16.58
CA CYS A 107 -1.08 12.38 17.40
C CYS A 107 -2.08 11.26 17.75
N HIS A 108 -3.04 10.96 16.86
CA HIS A 108 -3.94 9.82 17.06
C HIS A 108 -3.32 8.51 16.54
N TYR A 109 -3.87 7.39 17.03
CA TYR A 109 -3.36 6.04 16.75
C TYR A 109 -3.31 5.73 15.25
N ASP A 110 -4.26 6.24 14.48
CA ASP A 110 -4.39 6.07 13.03
C ASP A 110 -3.36 6.88 12.22
N HIS A 111 -2.48 7.62 12.91
CA HIS A 111 -1.47 8.46 12.26
C HIS A 111 -0.03 8.08 12.62
N ILE A 112 0.20 7.30 13.68
CA ILE A 112 1.56 7.08 14.22
C ILE A 112 1.98 5.61 14.34
N CYS A 113 1.13 4.66 13.94
CA CYS A 113 1.36 3.24 14.17
C CYS A 113 2.07 2.50 13.01
N ALA A 114 2.89 3.20 12.22
CA ALA A 114 3.60 2.66 11.04
C ALA A 114 4.57 1.51 11.34
#